data_AF-A0A9N9IKL2-F1
#
_entry.id   AF-A0A9N9IKL2-F1
#
_cell.length_a   1.000
_cell.length_b   1.000
_cell.length_c   1.000
_cell.angle_alpha   90.00
_cell.angle_beta   90.00
_cell.angle_gamma   90.00
#
_symmetry.space_group_name_H-M   'P 1'
#
loop_
_entity.id
_entity.type
_entity.pdbx_description
1 polymer ?
#
loop_
_entity_poly.entity_id
_entity_poly.type
_entity_poly.pdbx_seq_one_letter_code
_entity_poly.pdbx_strand_id
1 'polypeptide(L)'
;MSIYPLYKEIFPPTNVEEVVCANFTSPKDVNVIVARTSVLQIYKFVERAETITEEATGEDDNSLLQGYDKDDDQVVGSGQLNGPRRIQRY
;
A
#
# COMPACT_ATOMS: atom_id res chain seq x y z
N MET A 1 -51.24 9.44 13.99
CA MET A 1 -49.77 9.54 14.18
C MET A 1 -49.14 9.46 12.81
N SER A 2 -48.58 10.57 12.32
CA SER A 2 -47.87 10.60 11.03
C SER A 2 -46.40 10.23 11.27
N ILE A 3 -45.83 9.37 10.43
CA ILE A 3 -44.42 8.99 10.47
C ILE A 3 -43.66 9.80 9.43
N TYR A 4 -42.52 10.38 9.83
CA TYR A 4 -41.60 11.12 8.95
C TYR A 4 -40.24 10.42 8.96
N PRO A 5 -39.89 9.63 7.93
CA PRO A 5 -38.61 8.95 7.88
C PRO A 5 -37.48 9.92 7.55
N LEU A 6 -36.31 9.72 8.16
CA LEU A 6 -35.06 10.39 7.80
C LEU A 6 -34.13 9.36 7.16
N TYR A 7 -33.61 9.68 5.97
CA TYR A 7 -32.60 8.87 5.31
C TYR A 7 -31.20 9.39 5.65
N LYS A 8 -30.27 8.48 5.93
CA LYS A 8 -28.85 8.77 6.07
C LYS A 8 -28.04 7.68 5.38
N GLU A 9 -27.18 8.09 4.48
CA GLU A 9 -26.19 7.22 3.85
C GLU A 9 -25.00 7.00 4.81
N ILE A 10 -24.62 5.75 5.03
CA ILE A 10 -23.53 5.37 5.95
C ILE A 10 -22.22 5.15 5.18
N PHE A 11 -22.29 4.58 3.97
CA PHE A 11 -21.14 4.31 3.12
C PHE A 11 -21.37 4.91 1.74
N PRO A 12 -20.37 5.62 1.19
CA PRO A 12 -20.49 6.17 -0.15
C PRO A 12 -20.51 5.06 -1.21
N PRO A 13 -21.12 5.31 -2.39
CA PRO A 13 -21.03 4.42 -3.53
C PRO A 13 -19.56 4.15 -3.90
N THR A 14 -19.21 2.87 -4.00
CA THR A 14 -17.85 2.43 -4.34
C THR A 14 -17.72 2.01 -5.80
N ASN A 15 -18.83 1.71 -6.47
CA ASN A 15 -18.84 1.34 -7.88
C ASN A 15 -18.42 2.53 -8.75
N VAL A 16 -17.56 2.26 -9.72
CA VAL A 16 -17.13 3.23 -10.73
C VAL A 16 -17.84 2.90 -12.04
N GLU A 17 -18.68 3.82 -12.49
CA GLU A 17 -19.48 3.67 -13.70
C GLU A 17 -18.74 4.21 -14.93
N GLU A 18 -18.08 5.37 -14.78
CA GLU A 18 -17.35 6.02 -15.85
C GLU A 18 -16.11 6.74 -15.32
N VAL A 19 -15.05 6.76 -16.14
CA VAL A 19 -13.81 7.47 -15.87
C VAL A 19 -13.36 8.22 -17.12
N VAL A 20 -13.01 9.48 -16.94
CA VAL A 20 -12.49 10.33 -18.01
C VAL A 20 -11.29 11.13 -17.54
N CYS A 21 -10.34 11.33 -18.45
CA CYS A 21 -9.17 12.19 -18.24
C CYS A 21 -9.37 13.51 -18.98
N ALA A 22 -9.30 14.64 -18.27
CA ALA A 22 -9.50 15.96 -18.84
C ALA A 22 -8.78 17.06 -18.06
N ASN A 23 -8.51 18.20 -18.71
CA ASN A 23 -8.03 19.42 -18.07
C ASN A 23 -9.19 20.21 -17.47
N PHE A 24 -9.77 19.70 -16.38
CA PHE A 24 -11.03 20.18 -15.82
C PHE A 24 -10.85 21.33 -14.82
N THR A 25 -9.90 21.22 -13.91
CA THR A 25 -9.66 22.23 -12.86
C THR A 25 -8.79 23.38 -13.36
N SER A 26 -7.93 23.12 -14.35
CA SER A 26 -7.01 24.10 -14.95
C SER A 26 -6.54 23.59 -16.31
N PRO A 27 -6.26 24.47 -17.30
CA PRO A 27 -5.72 24.07 -18.60
C PRO A 27 -4.36 23.34 -18.53
N LYS A 28 -3.61 23.49 -17.44
CA LYS A 28 -2.27 22.89 -17.27
C LYS A 28 -2.29 21.59 -16.46
N ASP A 29 -3.36 21.33 -15.71
CA ASP A 29 -3.45 20.17 -14.84
C ASP A 29 -4.24 19.07 -15.55
N VAL A 30 -3.75 17.84 -15.49
CA VAL A 30 -4.53 16.67 -15.92
C VAL A 30 -5.31 16.15 -14.73
N ASN A 31 -6.63 16.08 -14.87
CA ASN A 31 -7.53 15.52 -13.86
C ASN A 31 -8.07 14.15 -14.30
N VAL A 32 -8.27 13.29 -13.31
CA VAL A 32 -9.05 12.06 -13.46
C VAL A 32 -10.41 12.29 -12.83
N ILE A 33 -11.45 12.23 -13.64
CA ILE A 33 -12.85 12.43 -13.22
C ILE A 33 -13.52 11.07 -13.17
N VAL A 34 -14.08 10.73 -12.01
CA VAL A 34 -14.69 9.43 -11.73
C VAL A 34 -16.15 9.63 -11.35
N ALA A 35 -17.06 9.02 -12.10
CA ALA A 35 -18.48 8.98 -11.78
C ALA A 35 -18.83 7.70 -11.00
N ARG A 36 -19.52 7.86 -9.86
CA ARG A 36 -19.93 6.79 -8.95
C ARG A 36 -21.39 6.96 -8.53
N THR A 37 -22.34 6.43 -9.30
CA THR A 37 -23.79 6.46 -9.03
C THR A 37 -24.35 7.87 -8.80
N SER A 38 -24.21 8.43 -7.59
CA SER A 38 -24.65 9.78 -7.22
C SER A 38 -23.49 10.74 -6.88
N VAL A 39 -22.25 10.26 -6.94
CA VAL A 39 -21.04 10.99 -6.52
C VAL A 39 -20.11 11.19 -7.70
N LEU A 40 -19.70 12.45 -7.94
CA LEU A 40 -18.65 12.80 -8.89
C LEU A 40 -17.37 13.15 -8.13
N GLN A 41 -16.27 12.47 -8.42
CA GLN A 41 -14.97 12.70 -7.80
C GLN A 41 -13.94 13.15 -8.83
N ILE A 42 -13.18 14.18 -8.49
CA ILE A 42 -12.20 14.79 -9.38
C ILE A 42 -10.85 14.76 -8.68
N TYR A 43 -9.91 14.03 -9.27
CA TYR A 43 -8.55 13.88 -8.76
C TYR A 43 -7.59 14.71 -9.61
N LYS A 44 -6.60 15.31 -8.97
CA LYS A 44 -5.44 15.90 -9.65
C LYS A 44 -4.30 14.87 -9.63
N PHE A 45 -3.71 14.61 -10.78
CA PHE A 45 -2.52 13.77 -10.83
C PHE A 45 -1.33 14.55 -10.27
N VAL A 46 -0.59 13.95 -9.33
CA VAL A 46 0.65 14.51 -8.77
C VAL A 46 1.73 13.46 -8.96
N GLU A 47 2.68 13.74 -9.84
CA GLU A 47 3.88 12.93 -9.96
C GLU A 47 4.72 13.14 -8.70
N ARG A 48 4.90 12.09 -7.90
CA ARG A 48 5.84 12.12 -6.80
C ARG A 48 7.23 12.02 -7.40
N ALA A 49 7.92 13.16 -7.53
CA ALA A 49 9.36 13.12 -7.68
C ALA A 49 9.92 12.49 -6.41
N GLU A 50 10.35 11.23 -6.49
CA GLU A 50 11.20 10.64 -5.46
C GLU A 50 12.50 11.44 -5.50
N THR A 51 12.60 12.48 -4.67
CA THR A 51 13.90 13.00 -4.28
C THR A 51 14.53 11.89 -3.47
N ILE A 52 15.35 11.06 -4.12
CA ILE A 52 16.39 10.30 -3.43
C ILE A 52 17.29 11.37 -2.83
N THR A 53 16.98 11.77 -1.60
CA THR A 53 17.85 12.63 -0.81
C THR A 53 19.00 11.75 -0.35
N GLU A 54 20.04 11.65 -1.17
CA GLU A 54 21.34 11.19 -0.70
C GLU A 54 21.81 12.13 0.42
N GLU A 55 22.40 11.51 1.44
CA GLU A 55 22.59 11.98 2.79
C GLU A 55 23.26 13.36 2.93
N ALA A 56 22.71 14.18 3.83
CA ALA A 56 23.47 15.20 4.55
C ALA A 56 23.04 15.19 6.02
N THR A 57 23.78 14.38 6.80
CA THR A 57 24.06 14.49 8.24
C THR A 57 23.13 15.33 9.12
N GLY A 58 22.35 14.63 9.96
CA GLY A 58 21.75 15.15 11.18
C GLY A 58 21.49 13.96 12.12
N GLU A 59 22.25 13.90 13.21
CA GLU A 59 22.16 12.87 14.26
C GLU A 59 20.80 12.97 14.97
N ASP A 60 19.87 12.06 14.70
CA ASP A 60 18.69 11.86 15.55
C ASP A 60 18.60 10.37 15.92
N ASP A 61 19.11 10.07 17.11
CA ASP A 61 19.01 8.79 17.79
C ASP A 61 17.55 8.33 17.93
N ASN A 62 17.19 7.22 17.26
CA ASN A 62 16.30 6.22 17.83
C ASN A 62 16.36 4.91 17.04
N SER A 63 17.35 4.09 17.38
CA SER A 63 17.36 2.67 17.05
C SER A 63 16.27 1.95 17.84
N LEU A 64 15.11 1.69 17.23
CA LEU A 64 14.07 0.83 17.81
C LEU A 64 13.69 -0.31 16.86
N LEU A 65 14.71 -0.88 16.21
CA LEU A 65 14.67 -2.22 15.64
C LEU A 65 15.73 -3.07 16.34
N GLN A 66 15.46 -3.41 17.60
CA GLN A 66 16.14 -4.51 18.26
C GLN A 66 15.54 -5.81 17.70
N GLY A 67 16.40 -6.58 17.03
CA GLY A 67 16.06 -7.87 16.46
C GLY A 67 15.57 -8.81 17.55
N TYR A 68 14.56 -9.60 17.20
CA TYR A 68 14.31 -10.85 17.92
C TYR A 68 15.44 -11.80 17.54
N ASP A 69 16.34 -12.01 18.50
CA ASP A 69 17.38 -13.01 18.47
C ASP A 69 16.76 -14.39 18.16
N LYS A 70 17.32 -15.06 17.15
CA LYS A 70 17.09 -16.48 16.96
C LYS A 70 17.91 -17.19 18.03
N ASP A 71 17.22 -17.76 19.01
CA ASP A 71 17.82 -18.68 19.97
C ASP A 71 18.35 -19.93 19.24
N ASP A 72 19.66 -19.95 18.99
CA ASP A 72 20.43 -21.16 18.67
C ASP A 72 20.71 -21.90 20.00
N ASP A 73 19.79 -22.76 20.43
CA ASP A 73 20.10 -23.79 21.43
C ASP A 73 20.43 -25.12 20.74
N GLN A 74 21.73 -25.44 20.73
CA GLN A 74 22.23 -26.79 20.49
C GLN A 74 21.83 -27.71 21.65
N VAL A 75 21.12 -28.81 21.38
CA VAL A 75 21.18 -30.03 22.22
C VAL A 75 21.24 -31.28 21.34
N VAL A 76 22.49 -31.72 21.11
CA VAL A 76 23.04 -33.09 21.17
C VAL A 76 22.06 -34.28 21.06
N GLY A 77 22.27 -35.18 20.08
CA GLY A 77 21.75 -36.55 20.16
C GLY A 77 21.79 -37.42 18.90
N SER A 78 22.94 -38.04 18.63
CA SER A 78 23.15 -39.35 17.96
C SER A 78 22.26 -39.83 16.79
N GLY A 79 22.88 -40.13 15.64
CA GLY A 79 22.36 -41.11 14.67
C GLY A 79 22.66 -40.73 13.22
N GLN A 80 23.90 -40.89 12.75
CA GLN A 80 24.28 -41.96 11.83
C GLN A 80 23.54 -41.98 10.46
N LEU A 81 24.35 -41.90 9.39
CA LEU A 81 24.18 -42.50 8.05
C LEU A 81 23.82 -41.59 6.85
N ASN A 82 24.88 -41.31 6.06
CA ASN A 82 25.00 -41.52 4.61
C ASN A 82 24.17 -40.70 3.59
N GLY A 83 24.92 -39.90 2.80
CA GLY A 83 24.83 -39.94 1.33
C GLY A 83 24.52 -38.61 0.62
N PRO A 84 25.27 -38.21 -0.43
CA PRO A 84 24.98 -37.01 -1.20
C PRO A 84 24.09 -37.35 -2.39
N ARG A 85 23.04 -36.58 -2.66
CA ARG A 85 22.40 -36.54 -4.00
C ARG A 85 22.10 -35.11 -4.42
N ARG A 86 23.13 -34.51 -5.01
CA ARG A 86 23.05 -33.41 -5.96
C ARG A 86 22.32 -33.92 -7.21
N ILE A 87 21.17 -33.35 -7.57
CA ILE A 87 20.62 -33.49 -8.92
C ILE A 87 20.13 -32.12 -9.40
N GLN A 88 20.77 -31.64 -10.45
CA GLN A 88 20.38 -30.51 -11.28
C GLN A 88 20.13 -31.05 -12.70
N ARG A 89 19.16 -30.46 -13.39
CA ARG A 89 18.82 -30.55 -14.84
C ARG A 89 17.91 -31.72 -15.27
N TYR A 90 16.77 -31.40 -15.89
CA TYR A 90 16.69 -30.95 -17.28
C TYR A 90 15.89 -29.65 -17.37
#